data_AF-A0A0Q5AVK3-F1
#
_entry.id   AF-A0A0Q5AVK3-F1
#
_cell.length_a   1.000
_cell.length_b   1.000
_cell.length_c   1.000
_cell.angle_alpha   90.00
_cell.angle_beta   90.00
_cell.angle_gamma   90.00
#
_symmetry.space_group_name_H-M   'P 1'
#
loop_
_entity.id
_entity.type
_entity.pdbx_description
1 polymer ?
#
loop_
_entity_poly.entity_id
_entity_poly.type
_entity_poly.pdbx_seq_one_letter_code
_entity_poly.pdbx_strand_id
1 'polypeptide(L)'
;MPKRPFSPDELGLLPAPADPRLAALVILDRDPYLIGPAQLELLDLADAIPLLVPETSALPALENGIPILARLSAGVGGVHRVRYRDAEQLVTITAELLAAPPAPDPHWRDVPGRNAVTDGQRVITLATGTVHVLDGIAATIWHHPHLHGDTLTAAVTAEHGHVDDAAERVSDAAAALETLGLRASEQLRAASPRLQGRGSLRPR
;
A
#
# COMPACT_ATOMS: atom_id res chain seq x y z
N MET A 1 -1.41 30.50 -13.70
CA MET A 1 -2.88 30.40 -13.81
C MET A 1 -3.32 29.13 -13.09
N PRO A 2 -4.24 29.19 -12.12
CA PRO A 2 -4.77 27.99 -11.48
C PRO A 2 -5.54 27.13 -12.51
N LYS A 3 -5.44 25.80 -12.41
CA LYS A 3 -6.16 24.87 -13.29
C LYS A 3 -7.66 25.03 -13.04
N ARG A 4 -8.42 25.39 -14.07
CA ARG A 4 -9.88 25.49 -13.99
C ARG A 4 -10.47 24.08 -14.12
N PRO A 5 -11.23 23.58 -13.13
CA PRO A 5 -11.97 22.34 -13.30
C PRO A 5 -13.11 22.56 -14.31
N PHE A 6 -13.35 21.56 -15.15
CA PHE A 6 -14.51 21.50 -16.04
C PHE A 6 -15.29 20.24 -15.72
N SER A 7 -16.62 20.32 -15.68
CA SER A 7 -17.44 19.12 -15.65
C SER A 7 -17.46 18.45 -17.03
N PRO A 8 -17.68 17.12 -17.12
CA PRO A 8 -17.91 16.45 -18.40
C PRO A 8 -19.03 17.10 -19.23
N ASP A 9 -20.10 17.55 -18.57
CA ASP A 9 -21.25 18.18 -19.22
C ASP A 9 -20.88 19.54 -19.83
N GLU A 10 -20.05 20.35 -19.14
CA GLU A 10 -19.55 21.63 -19.67
C GLU A 10 -18.69 21.45 -20.93
N LEU A 11 -18.08 20.28 -21.07
CA LEU A 11 -17.28 19.90 -22.24
C LEU A 11 -18.12 19.25 -23.35
N GLY A 12 -19.44 19.10 -23.17
CA GLY A 12 -20.33 18.46 -24.12
C GLY A 12 -20.06 16.96 -24.31
N LEU A 13 -19.51 16.31 -23.28
CA LEU A 13 -19.27 14.87 -23.31
C LEU A 13 -20.57 14.07 -23.23
N LEU A 14 -20.49 12.80 -23.62
CA LEU A 14 -21.63 11.89 -23.54
C LEU A 14 -22.04 11.63 -22.09
N PRO A 15 -23.33 11.36 -21.83
CA PRO A 15 -23.77 10.98 -20.50
C PRO A 15 -23.06 9.70 -20.04
N ALA A 16 -22.76 9.63 -18.75
CA ALA A 16 -22.26 8.40 -18.15
C ALA A 16 -23.28 7.27 -18.32
N PRO A 17 -22.83 6.01 -18.54
CA PRO A 17 -23.71 4.85 -18.52
C PRO A 17 -24.47 4.75 -17.19
N ALA A 18 -25.67 4.17 -17.21
CA ALA A 18 -26.52 4.04 -16.01
C ALA A 18 -25.87 3.19 -14.89
N ASP A 19 -24.99 2.26 -15.25
CA ASP A 19 -24.25 1.40 -14.33
C ASP A 19 -22.75 1.40 -14.70
N PRO A 20 -21.98 2.41 -14.25
CA PRO A 20 -20.57 2.48 -14.54
C PRO A 20 -19.81 1.41 -13.73
N ARG A 21 -18.90 0.70 -14.40
CA ARG A 21 -17.98 -0.22 -13.75
C ARG A 21 -16.55 0.30 -13.82
N LEU A 22 -15.76 0.03 -12.79
CA LEU A 22 -14.32 0.24 -12.86
C LEU A 22 -13.72 -0.84 -13.77
N ALA A 23 -13.14 -0.42 -14.89
CA ALA A 23 -12.55 -1.34 -15.88
C ALA A 23 -11.02 -1.50 -15.72
N ALA A 24 -10.34 -0.42 -15.34
CA ALA A 24 -8.89 -0.41 -15.13
C ALA A 24 -8.51 0.76 -14.21
N LEU A 25 -7.37 0.63 -13.54
CA LEU A 25 -6.69 1.73 -12.85
C LEU A 25 -5.43 2.09 -13.63
N VAL A 26 -5.29 3.35 -14.01
CA VAL A 26 -4.19 3.83 -14.85
C VAL A 26 -3.60 5.11 -14.28
N ILE A 27 -2.29 5.10 -14.05
CA ILE A 27 -1.49 6.27 -13.73
C ILE A 27 -1.03 6.91 -15.04
N LEU A 28 -1.40 8.17 -15.24
CA LEU A 28 -1.02 8.94 -16.41
C LEU A 28 0.32 9.64 -16.15
N ASP A 29 1.35 9.22 -16.88
CA ASP A 29 2.69 9.81 -16.82
C ASP A 29 3.00 10.52 -18.15
N ARG A 30 2.80 11.85 -18.18
CA ARG A 30 3.00 12.63 -19.40
C ARG A 30 4.46 13.01 -19.55
N ASP A 31 5.10 12.49 -20.59
CA ASP A 31 6.47 12.84 -20.99
C ASP A 31 6.49 13.53 -22.36
N PRO A 32 6.72 14.85 -22.42
CA PRO A 32 6.77 15.59 -23.68
C PRO A 32 7.95 15.18 -24.59
N TYR A 33 8.97 14.52 -24.05
CA TYR A 33 10.17 14.09 -24.77
C TYR A 33 10.12 12.63 -25.22
N LEU A 34 9.04 11.91 -24.93
CA LEU A 34 8.86 10.53 -25.37
C LEU A 34 8.94 10.43 -26.90
N ILE A 35 9.83 9.56 -27.37
CA ILE A 35 10.00 9.23 -28.79
C ILE A 35 9.33 7.89 -29.06
N GLY A 36 8.38 7.88 -29.99
CA GLY A 36 7.63 6.68 -30.38
C GLY A 36 6.24 6.59 -29.76
N PRO A 37 5.63 5.37 -29.73
CA PRO A 37 4.29 5.16 -29.20
C PRO A 37 4.25 5.30 -27.67
N ALA A 38 3.05 5.48 -27.12
CA ALA A 38 2.84 5.41 -25.68
C ALA A 38 3.18 4.01 -25.15
N GLN A 39 3.68 3.95 -23.92
CA GLN A 39 4.15 2.73 -23.28
C GLN A 39 3.20 2.39 -22.14
N LEU A 40 2.59 1.20 -22.18
CA LEU A 40 1.74 0.68 -21.13
C LEU A 40 2.51 -0.40 -20.35
N GLU A 41 2.51 -0.27 -19.02
CA GLU A 41 3.18 -1.19 -18.11
C GLU A 41 2.23 -1.56 -16.98
N LEU A 42 2.22 -2.83 -16.57
CA LEU A 42 1.57 -3.26 -15.33
C LEU A 42 2.56 -3.09 -14.17
N LEU A 43 2.15 -2.37 -13.13
CA LEU A 43 2.96 -2.15 -11.94
C LEU A 43 2.71 -3.22 -10.88
N ASP A 44 3.76 -3.59 -10.15
CA ASP A 44 3.60 -4.28 -8.87
C ASP A 44 2.86 -3.39 -7.87
N LEU A 45 2.04 -3.98 -6.99
CA LEU A 45 1.22 -3.20 -6.07
C LEU A 45 2.07 -2.34 -5.12
N ALA A 46 3.26 -2.81 -4.73
CA ALA A 46 4.17 -2.08 -3.88
C ALA A 46 4.70 -0.80 -4.57
N ASP A 47 4.82 -0.81 -5.89
CA ASP A 47 5.21 0.36 -6.69
C ASP A 47 4.00 1.25 -7.02
N ALA A 48 2.83 0.64 -7.23
CA ALA A 48 1.62 1.34 -7.63
C ALA A 48 0.99 2.17 -6.49
N ILE A 49 0.88 1.60 -5.29
CA ILE A 49 0.17 2.27 -4.18
C ILE A 49 0.83 3.61 -3.80
N PRO A 50 2.17 3.72 -3.67
CA PRO A 50 2.83 5.00 -3.42
C PRO A 50 2.53 6.08 -4.47
N LEU A 51 2.25 5.68 -5.72
CA LEU A 51 1.87 6.60 -6.80
C LEU A 51 0.38 6.96 -6.77
N LEU A 52 -0.49 6.03 -6.36
CA LEU A 52 -1.93 6.25 -6.28
C LEU A 52 -2.33 7.13 -5.10
N VAL A 53 -1.71 6.93 -3.93
CA VAL A 53 -2.18 7.59 -2.70
C VAL A 53 -2.14 9.12 -2.76
N PRO A 54 -1.07 9.76 -3.28
CA PRO A 54 -1.04 11.22 -3.45
C PRO A 54 -2.21 11.78 -4.26
N GLU A 55 -2.74 10.99 -5.20
CA GLU A 55 -3.87 11.36 -6.06
C GLU A 55 -5.23 11.13 -5.39
N THR A 56 -5.25 10.59 -4.16
CA THR A 56 -6.46 10.22 -3.42
C THR A 56 -6.57 10.95 -2.08
N SER A 57 -7.16 12.14 -2.11
CA SER A 57 -7.31 13.00 -0.92
C SER A 57 -8.13 12.39 0.22
N ALA A 58 -9.05 11.46 -0.08
CA ALA A 58 -9.90 10.80 0.92
C ALA A 58 -9.28 9.56 1.54
N LEU A 59 -8.22 8.99 0.95
CA LEU A 59 -7.69 7.70 1.37
C LEU A 59 -7.14 7.70 2.80
N PRO A 60 -6.41 8.74 3.26
CA PRO A 60 -5.91 8.77 4.63
C PRO A 60 -7.01 8.84 5.70
N ALA A 61 -8.22 9.23 5.33
CA ALA A 61 -9.37 9.28 6.23
C ALA A 61 -10.08 7.93 6.38
N LEU A 62 -9.72 6.93 5.56
CA LEU A 62 -10.32 5.60 5.60
C LEU A 62 -9.51 4.65 6.48
N GLU A 63 -10.16 4.06 7.49
CA GLU A 63 -9.56 3.08 8.41
C GLU A 63 -8.98 1.86 7.67
N ASN A 64 -9.55 1.49 6.53
CA ASN A 64 -9.10 0.38 5.67
C ASN A 64 -8.75 0.85 4.25
N GLY A 65 -8.24 2.08 4.09
CA GLY A 65 -7.92 2.65 2.78
C GLY A 65 -7.02 1.76 1.92
N ILE A 66 -5.92 1.24 2.49
CA ILE A 66 -4.97 0.38 1.78
C ILE A 66 -5.60 -0.95 1.37
N PRO A 67 -6.26 -1.73 2.26
CA PRO A 67 -7.04 -2.90 1.86
C PRO A 67 -8.08 -2.62 0.76
N ILE A 68 -8.80 -1.50 0.84
CA ILE A 68 -9.79 -1.13 -0.17
C ILE A 68 -9.12 -0.93 -1.54
N LEU A 69 -8.04 -0.14 -1.60
CA LEU A 69 -7.32 0.07 -2.86
C LEU A 69 -6.72 -1.22 -3.40
N ALA A 70 -6.10 -2.05 -2.55
CA ALA A 70 -5.55 -3.33 -2.97
C ALA A 70 -6.60 -4.24 -3.60
N ARG A 71 -7.80 -4.34 -2.99
CA ARG A 71 -8.91 -5.12 -3.56
C ARG A 71 -9.45 -4.53 -4.85
N LEU A 72 -9.56 -3.20 -4.96
CA LEU A 72 -9.97 -2.54 -6.20
C LEU A 72 -8.98 -2.82 -7.32
N SER A 73 -7.67 -2.65 -7.05
CA SER A 73 -6.59 -2.98 -7.98
C SER A 73 -6.64 -4.43 -8.41
N ALA A 74 -6.69 -5.38 -7.47
CA ALA A 74 -6.78 -6.80 -7.79
C ALA A 74 -8.03 -7.14 -8.62
N GLY A 75 -9.17 -6.51 -8.33
CA GLY A 75 -10.43 -6.71 -9.05
C GLY A 75 -10.42 -6.26 -10.50
N VAL A 76 -9.53 -5.33 -10.87
CA VAL A 76 -9.40 -4.82 -12.25
C VAL A 76 -8.11 -5.26 -12.95
N GLY A 77 -7.41 -6.25 -12.40
CA GLY A 77 -6.19 -6.82 -12.99
C GLY A 77 -4.92 -6.02 -12.71
N GLY A 78 -4.94 -5.19 -11.66
CA GLY A 78 -3.80 -4.42 -11.17
C GLY A 78 -3.86 -2.95 -11.55
N VAL A 79 -2.70 -2.29 -11.45
CA VAL A 79 -2.57 -0.86 -11.73
C VAL A 79 -1.59 -0.71 -12.88
N HIS A 80 -2.02 -0.02 -13.93
CA HIS A 80 -1.17 0.28 -15.06
C HIS A 80 -0.53 1.66 -14.92
N ARG A 81 0.65 1.82 -15.51
CA ARG A 81 1.21 3.13 -15.85
C ARG A 81 1.22 3.28 -17.35
N VAL A 82 0.76 4.42 -17.83
CA VAL A 82 0.93 4.81 -19.23
C VAL A 82 1.86 6.01 -19.32
N ARG A 83 3.00 5.82 -19.97
CA ARG A 83 3.88 6.92 -20.36
C ARG A 83 3.51 7.40 -21.74
N TYR A 84 3.15 8.67 -21.88
CA TYR A 84 2.59 9.21 -23.12
C TYR A 84 3.05 10.66 -23.35
N ARG A 85 3.09 11.08 -24.62
CA ARG A 85 3.41 12.46 -25.00
C ARG A 85 2.16 13.28 -25.27
N ASP A 86 1.26 12.69 -26.06
CA ASP A 86 0.02 13.29 -26.52
C ASP A 86 -1.20 12.42 -26.20
N ALA A 87 -2.33 13.05 -25.90
CA ALA A 87 -3.56 12.36 -25.53
C ALA A 87 -4.11 11.48 -26.67
N GLU A 88 -3.82 11.80 -27.93
CA GLU A 88 -4.19 10.94 -29.07
C GLU A 88 -3.62 9.52 -28.94
N GLN A 89 -2.45 9.37 -28.30
CA GLN A 89 -1.81 8.07 -28.08
C GLN A 89 -2.57 7.19 -27.07
N LEU A 90 -3.43 7.79 -26.24
CA LEU A 90 -4.19 7.07 -25.22
C LEU A 90 -5.43 6.38 -25.78
N VAL A 91 -5.89 6.74 -26.99
CA VAL A 91 -7.14 6.21 -27.56
C VAL A 91 -7.05 4.69 -27.74
N THR A 92 -5.99 4.20 -28.38
CA THR A 92 -5.77 2.77 -28.60
C THR A 92 -5.63 2.01 -27.29
N ILE A 93 -4.81 2.53 -26.36
CA ILE A 93 -4.58 1.93 -25.04
C ILE A 93 -5.89 1.83 -24.24
N THR A 94 -6.71 2.88 -24.25
CA THR A 94 -8.00 2.89 -23.55
C THR A 94 -8.93 1.83 -24.14
N ALA A 95 -8.99 1.71 -25.47
CA ALA A 95 -9.82 0.68 -26.12
C ALA A 95 -9.36 -0.74 -25.75
N GLU A 96 -8.04 -0.99 -25.72
CA GLU A 96 -7.46 -2.27 -25.32
C GLU A 96 -7.80 -2.62 -23.86
N LEU A 97 -7.61 -1.68 -22.93
CA LEU A 97 -7.94 -1.87 -21.51
C LEU A 97 -9.43 -2.13 -21.28
N LEU A 98 -10.31 -1.47 -22.05
CA LEU A 98 -11.76 -1.68 -21.93
C LEU A 98 -12.24 -3.01 -22.52
N ALA A 99 -11.50 -3.56 -23.49
CA ALA A 99 -11.81 -4.82 -24.15
C ALA A 99 -11.27 -6.04 -23.39
N ALA A 100 -10.16 -5.87 -22.65
CA ALA A 100 -9.56 -6.95 -21.88
C ALA A 100 -10.36 -7.24 -20.60
N PRO A 101 -10.79 -8.49 -20.36
CA PRO A 101 -11.32 -8.86 -19.05
C PRO A 101 -10.20 -8.77 -18.00
N PRO A 102 -10.49 -8.26 -16.79
CA PRO A 102 -9.48 -8.16 -15.75
C PRO A 102 -9.02 -9.57 -15.34
N ALA A 103 -7.70 -9.76 -15.24
CA ALA A 103 -7.09 -10.96 -14.73
C ALA A 103 -6.74 -10.74 -13.25
N PRO A 104 -7.52 -11.28 -12.29
CA PRO A 104 -7.32 -10.97 -10.88
C PRO A 104 -5.95 -11.43 -10.39
N ASP A 105 -5.29 -10.59 -9.60
CA ASP A 105 -4.03 -10.92 -8.95
C ASP A 105 -4.18 -10.91 -7.41
N PRO A 106 -4.38 -12.09 -6.78
CA PRO A 106 -4.73 -12.19 -5.37
C PRO A 106 -3.53 -12.39 -4.43
N HIS A 107 -2.28 -12.13 -4.86
CA HIS A 107 -1.12 -12.45 -4.01
C HIS A 107 -1.00 -11.56 -2.77
N TRP A 108 -1.54 -10.33 -2.82
CA TRP A 108 -1.66 -9.44 -1.67
C TRP A 108 -2.88 -9.78 -0.81
N ARG A 109 -2.66 -9.88 0.49
CA ARG A 109 -3.68 -10.24 1.49
C ARG A 109 -3.82 -9.17 2.54
N ASP A 110 -5.05 -8.89 2.93
CA ASP A 110 -5.37 -7.97 4.02
C ASP A 110 -4.76 -8.46 5.35
N VAL A 111 -4.24 -7.53 6.15
CA VAL A 111 -3.80 -7.82 7.52
C VAL A 111 -4.93 -7.43 8.50
N PRO A 112 -5.58 -8.39 9.19
CA PRO A 112 -6.72 -8.10 10.03
C PRO A 112 -6.43 -7.05 11.12
N GLY A 113 -7.33 -6.08 11.24
CA GLY A 113 -7.22 -5.01 12.25
C GLY A 113 -6.12 -3.99 11.96
N ARG A 114 -5.56 -3.96 10.74
CA ARG A 114 -4.55 -2.98 10.32
C ARG A 114 -4.89 -2.42 8.94
N ASN A 115 -4.58 -1.14 8.73
CA ASN A 115 -4.66 -0.51 7.41
C ASN A 115 -3.46 -0.93 6.54
N ALA A 116 -3.37 -2.23 6.25
CA ALA A 116 -2.21 -2.84 5.61
C ALA A 116 -2.57 -4.09 4.80
N VAL A 117 -1.77 -4.35 3.77
CA VAL A 117 -1.76 -5.60 2.98
C VAL A 117 -0.35 -6.18 2.90
N THR A 118 -0.25 -7.48 2.69
CA THR A 118 1.03 -8.19 2.59
C THR A 118 1.00 -9.31 1.55
N ASP A 119 2.09 -9.51 0.83
CA ASP A 119 2.33 -10.69 0.00
C ASP A 119 3.06 -11.81 0.78
N GLY A 120 3.49 -11.53 2.01
CA GLY A 120 4.29 -12.40 2.88
C GLY A 120 5.78 -12.05 2.92
N GLN A 121 6.26 -11.19 2.02
CA GLN A 121 7.63 -10.67 2.02
C GLN A 121 7.64 -9.16 2.25
N ARG A 122 6.67 -8.47 1.66
CA ARG A 122 6.49 -7.03 1.74
C ARG A 122 5.20 -6.70 2.46
N VAL A 123 5.16 -5.52 3.04
CA VAL A 123 3.98 -4.95 3.69
C VAL A 123 3.74 -3.55 3.14
N ILE A 124 2.54 -3.29 2.64
CA ILE A 124 2.09 -1.95 2.31
C ILE A 124 1.17 -1.51 3.44
N THR A 125 1.45 -0.39 4.08
CA THR A 125 0.66 0.10 5.21
C THR A 125 0.58 1.62 5.20
N LEU A 126 -0.54 2.15 5.67
CA LEU A 126 -0.69 3.58 5.92
C LEU A 126 -0.53 3.85 7.41
N ALA A 127 0.42 4.72 7.78
CA ALA A 127 0.60 5.19 9.13
C ALA A 127 0.85 6.70 9.14
N THR A 128 0.23 7.41 10.07
CA THR A 128 0.38 8.87 10.21
C THR A 128 0.12 9.66 8.90
N GLY A 129 -0.80 9.15 8.07
CA GLY A 129 -1.14 9.76 6.77
C GLY A 129 -0.14 9.49 5.64
N THR A 130 0.90 8.70 5.89
CA THR A 130 1.94 8.35 4.91
C THR A 130 1.88 6.85 4.58
N VAL A 131 2.06 6.52 3.31
CA VAL A 131 2.20 5.13 2.86
C VAL A 131 3.63 4.68 3.09
N HIS A 132 3.77 3.50 3.66
CA HIS A 132 5.04 2.81 3.80
C HIS A 132 4.97 1.47 3.08
N VAL A 133 6.00 1.21 2.29
CA VAL A 133 6.28 -0.11 1.73
C VAL A 133 7.47 -0.64 2.51
N LEU A 134 7.24 -1.70 3.28
CA LEU A 134 8.25 -2.38 4.06
C LEU A 134 8.70 -3.62 3.33
N ASP A 135 10.00 -3.87 3.32
CA ASP A 135 10.65 -5.05 2.74
C ASP A 135 11.83 -5.47 3.63
N GLY A 136 12.37 -6.67 3.38
CA GLY A 136 13.51 -7.21 4.09
C GLY A 136 13.30 -7.25 5.60
N ILE A 137 14.31 -6.79 6.34
CA ILE A 137 14.28 -6.81 7.81
C ILE A 137 13.11 -5.99 8.39
N ALA A 138 12.68 -4.92 7.73
CA ALA A 138 11.58 -4.08 8.20
C ALA A 138 10.24 -4.82 8.14
N ALA A 139 9.99 -5.56 7.06
CA ALA A 139 8.80 -6.41 6.95
C ALA A 139 8.81 -7.54 7.98
N THR A 140 9.95 -8.21 8.17
CA THR A 140 10.08 -9.27 9.20
C THR A 140 9.83 -8.72 10.60
N ILE A 141 10.39 -7.56 10.94
CA ILE A 141 10.14 -6.92 12.24
C ILE A 141 8.64 -6.59 12.40
N TRP A 142 8.00 -6.05 11.35
CA TRP A 142 6.59 -5.68 11.38
C TRP A 142 5.65 -6.89 11.55
N HIS A 143 6.00 -8.03 10.95
CA HIS A 143 5.29 -9.30 11.11
C HIS A 143 5.44 -9.91 12.51
N HIS A 144 6.48 -9.54 13.26
CA HIS A 144 6.76 -10.06 14.59
C HIS A 144 6.66 -8.96 15.67
N PRO A 145 5.48 -8.34 15.88
CA PRO A 145 5.31 -7.21 16.80
C PRO A 145 5.50 -7.58 18.29
N HIS A 146 5.74 -8.85 18.59
CA HIS A 146 5.93 -9.38 19.94
C HIS A 146 7.38 -9.77 20.24
N LEU A 147 8.23 -9.87 19.23
CA LEU A 147 9.63 -10.25 19.40
C LEU A 147 10.49 -9.02 19.63
N HIS A 148 11.47 -9.13 20.53
CA HIS A 148 12.33 -8.03 20.95
C HIS A 148 13.75 -8.51 21.25
N GLY A 149 14.72 -7.58 21.26
CA GLY A 149 16.13 -7.87 21.53
C GLY A 149 16.64 -9.09 20.77
N ASP A 150 17.35 -9.97 21.46
CA ASP A 150 17.97 -11.18 20.88
C ASP A 150 16.97 -12.09 20.16
N THR A 151 15.72 -12.19 20.64
CA THR A 151 14.71 -13.05 20.00
C THR A 151 14.27 -12.50 18.64
N LEU A 152 14.21 -11.17 18.50
CA LEU A 152 13.93 -10.52 17.23
C LEU A 152 15.11 -10.64 16.28
N THR A 153 16.33 -10.40 16.79
CA THR A 153 17.55 -10.56 16.01
C THR A 153 17.68 -11.99 15.48
N ALA A 154 17.43 -12.99 16.31
CA ALA A 154 17.43 -14.39 15.90
C ALA A 154 16.41 -14.68 14.78
N ALA A 155 15.19 -14.14 14.89
CA ALA A 155 14.17 -14.31 13.86
C ALA A 155 14.57 -13.65 12.52
N VAL A 156 15.11 -12.43 12.57
CA VAL A 156 15.60 -11.73 11.38
C VAL A 156 16.80 -12.46 10.76
N THR A 157 17.75 -12.92 11.57
CA THR A 157 18.90 -13.70 11.08
C THR A 157 18.50 -15.04 10.49
N ALA A 158 17.48 -15.70 11.04
CA ALA A 158 16.97 -16.94 10.46
C ALA A 158 16.35 -16.74 9.07
N GLU A 159 15.71 -15.59 8.84
CA GLU A 159 15.05 -15.26 7.57
C GLU A 159 16.03 -14.71 6.52
N HIS A 160 16.91 -13.78 6.92
CA HIS A 160 17.76 -13.00 6.00
C HIS A 160 19.22 -13.44 5.96
N GLY A 161 19.59 -14.42 6.79
CA GLY A 161 20.98 -14.84 6.97
C GLY A 161 21.74 -14.02 8.02
N HIS A 162 22.93 -14.50 8.35
CA HIS A 162 23.78 -13.91 9.39
C HIS A 162 24.75 -12.87 8.83
N VAL A 163 24.90 -11.78 9.60
CA VAL A 163 25.92 -10.73 9.42
C VAL A 163 26.46 -10.32 10.78
N ASP A 164 27.72 -9.88 10.83
CA ASP A 164 28.43 -9.57 12.09
C ASP A 164 27.73 -8.49 12.94
N ASP A 165 27.03 -7.55 12.30
CA ASP A 165 26.34 -6.41 12.90
C ASP A 165 24.81 -6.59 12.97
N ALA A 166 24.30 -7.83 12.91
CA ALA A 166 22.87 -8.10 12.84
C ALA A 166 22.06 -7.49 14.00
N ALA A 167 22.59 -7.52 15.23
CA ALA A 167 21.91 -6.97 16.39
C ALA A 167 21.72 -5.45 16.29
N GLU A 168 22.75 -4.73 15.86
CA GLU A 168 22.72 -3.27 15.67
C GLU A 168 21.72 -2.89 14.56
N ARG A 169 21.79 -3.55 13.40
CA ARG A 169 20.87 -3.28 12.29
C ARG A 169 19.41 -3.54 12.63
N VAL A 170 19.13 -4.63 13.37
CA VAL A 170 17.77 -4.96 13.81
C VAL A 170 17.26 -3.94 14.82
N SER A 171 18.11 -3.50 15.75
CA SER A 171 17.78 -2.44 16.71
C SER A 171 17.48 -1.12 16.02
N ASP A 172 18.32 -0.69 15.08
CA ASP A 172 18.14 0.55 14.33
C ASP A 172 16.86 0.53 13.48
N ALA A 173 16.61 -0.58 12.79
CA ALA A 173 15.38 -0.77 12.01
C ALA A 173 14.13 -0.77 12.91
N ALA A 174 14.20 -1.42 14.08
CA ALA A 174 13.11 -1.40 15.06
C ALA A 174 12.82 0.03 15.55
N ALA A 175 13.85 0.79 15.91
CA ALA A 175 13.73 2.17 16.35
C ALA A 175 13.16 3.09 15.25
N ALA A 176 13.57 2.88 13.99
CA ALA A 176 13.01 3.59 12.86
C ALA A 176 11.50 3.31 12.69
N LEU A 177 11.07 2.04 12.79
CA LEU A 177 9.65 1.68 12.72
C LEU A 177 8.84 2.25 13.89
N GLU A 178 9.40 2.33 15.09
CA GLU A 178 8.75 3.00 16.23
C GLU A 178 8.56 4.50 15.98
N THR A 179 9.58 5.16 15.42
CA THR A 179 9.54 6.59 15.07
C THR A 179 8.45 6.89 14.04
N LEU A 180 8.23 5.97 13.10
CA LEU A 180 7.18 6.06 12.08
C LEU A 180 5.79 5.64 12.60
N GLY A 181 5.66 5.22 13.85
CA GLY A 181 4.40 4.71 14.41
C GLY A 181 3.98 3.35 13.85
N LEU A 182 4.90 2.64 13.19
CA LEU A 182 4.69 1.32 12.58
C LEU A 182 4.96 0.17 13.55
N ARG A 183 5.51 0.48 14.72
CA ARG A 183 5.76 -0.45 15.81
C ARG A 183 5.44 0.21 17.15
N ALA A 184 4.86 -0.54 18.08
CA ALA A 184 4.65 -0.06 19.44
C ALA A 184 5.98 -0.07 20.21
N SER A 185 6.30 1.02 20.90
CA SER A 185 7.54 1.11 21.67
C SER A 185 7.52 0.22 22.92
N GLU A 186 8.67 -0.37 23.24
CA GLU A 186 8.85 -1.14 24.48
C GLU A 186 8.59 -0.28 25.74
N GLN A 187 8.95 1.00 25.68
CA GLN A 187 8.81 1.94 26.80
C GLN A 187 7.33 2.24 27.14
N LEU A 188 6.43 2.30 26.14
CA LEU A 188 4.99 2.50 26.41
C LEU A 188 4.36 1.27 27.10
N ARG A 189 4.90 0.07 26.86
CA ARG A 189 4.41 -1.18 27.46
C ARG A 189 4.87 -1.35 28.90
N ALA A 190 6.12 -0.99 29.21
CA ALA A 190 6.61 -1.00 30.60
C ALA A 190 5.83 -0.02 31.51
N ALA A 191 5.29 1.06 30.93
CA ALA A 191 4.44 2.04 31.62
C ALA A 191 2.97 1.59 31.81
N SER A 192 2.53 0.49 31.21
CA SER A 192 1.18 -0.08 31.41
C SER A 192 1.19 -1.46 32.09
N PRO A 193 1.54 -1.56 33.38
CA PRO A 193 1.23 -2.74 34.15
C PRO A 193 -0.18 -2.56 34.72
N ARG A 194 -1.22 -3.15 34.09
CA ARG A 194 -2.45 -3.66 34.76
C ARG A 194 -3.55 -4.02 33.76
N LEU A 195 -3.68 -5.33 33.49
CA LEU A 195 -4.97 -6.03 33.44
C LEU A 195 -4.72 -7.56 33.50
N GLN A 196 -3.94 -7.98 34.48
CA GLN A 196 -4.02 -9.35 35.00
C GLN A 196 -4.30 -9.27 36.49
N GLY A 197 -5.40 -9.90 36.92
CA GLY A 197 -5.68 -10.15 38.33
C GLY A 197 -6.81 -9.33 38.95
N ARG A 198 -8.06 -9.54 38.53
CA ARG A 198 -9.22 -9.59 39.46
C ARG A 198 -10.26 -10.58 38.94
N GLY A 199 -9.89 -11.85 38.95
CA GLY A 199 -10.81 -12.97 38.84
C GLY A 199 -10.62 -13.89 40.04
N SER A 200 -11.22 -13.54 41.19
CA SER A 200 -11.64 -14.49 42.23
C SER A 200 -12.28 -13.70 43.37
N LEU A 201 -13.58 -13.94 43.58
CA LEU A 201 -14.19 -14.38 44.85
C LEU A 201 -15.71 -14.14 44.76
N ARG A 202 -16.46 -15.19 44.41
CA ARG A 202 -17.76 -15.41 45.04
C ARG A 202 -17.49 -16.03 46.42
N PRO A 203 -18.31 -15.69 47.42
CA PRO A 203 -19.07 -16.79 48.00
C PRO A 203 -20.53 -16.44 48.34
N ARG A 204 -21.35 -17.46 48.12
CA ARG A 204 -22.66 -17.81 48.69
C ARG A 204 -23.81 -16.81 48.57
#